data_AF-A0A4R1R1Z3-F1
#
_entry.id   AF-A0A4R1R1Z3-F1
#
_cell.length_a   1.000
_cell.length_b   1.000
_cell.length_c   1.000
_cell.angle_alpha   90.00
_cell.angle_beta   90.00
_cell.angle_gamma   90.00
#
_symmetry.space_group_name_H-M   'P 1'
#
loop_
_entity.id
_entity.type
_entity.pdbx_description
1 polymer ?
#
loop_
_entity_poly.entity_id
_entity_poly.type
_entity_poly.pdbx_seq_one_letter_code
_entity_poly.pdbx_strand_id
1 'polypeptide(L)'
;MNKQTKWKLYKKRSEFRNFYFHKIVRRHIFEKYLNKDPFIPFYANQWVMGKEKTNRFISDRIKEGKPFMVARMGNTELAVMISVLNRRMFGNTPEIDAQFTEWFHRLGEGAGFFPDEPALAEDFTDLMLDSCKSINLLAMFHCYMDDYVITEYMPNVRVSFLNHIEPWRCKEPWSAALKGKKVLVIHPFEESIREQYQKRELLFPDTEVLPDFELKTLKAVQTIAGEKDERFETWFEALEYMYREALKIDFDVAILGCGAYGLPLAAKLKNAGKQVIHMGGATQILFGIKGRRWVDNIRSEVRFNDAWVYPKVTETPRNSEIVENHCYW
;
A
#
# COMPACT_ATOMS: atom_id res chain seq x y z
N MET A 1 19.98 16.31 19.45
CA MET A 1 20.53 14.95 19.25
C MET A 1 20.99 14.82 17.80
N ASN A 2 22.20 14.34 17.53
CA ASN A 2 22.66 14.17 16.15
C ASN A 2 21.87 13.04 15.42
N LYS A 3 21.95 12.99 14.08
CA LYS A 3 21.16 12.04 13.26
C LYS A 3 21.44 10.58 13.61
N GLN A 4 22.71 10.21 13.82
CA GLN A 4 23.11 8.84 14.15
C GLN A 4 22.58 8.38 15.53
N THR A 5 22.63 9.22 16.55
CA THR A 5 22.10 8.91 17.88
C THR A 5 20.57 8.78 17.82
N LYS A 6 19.90 9.65 17.06
CA LYS A 6 18.46 9.55 16.82
C LYS A 6 18.11 8.23 16.14
N TRP A 7 18.82 7.85 15.08
CA TRP A 7 18.65 6.56 14.41
C TRP A 7 18.77 5.39 15.38
N LYS A 8 19.84 5.33 16.18
CA LYS A 8 20.06 4.27 17.18
C LYS A 8 18.91 4.17 18.18
N LEU A 9 18.35 5.32 18.61
CA LEU A 9 17.18 5.36 19.50
C LEU A 9 15.93 4.76 18.83
N TYR A 10 15.62 5.16 17.59
CA TYR A 10 14.48 4.63 16.85
C TYR A 10 14.64 3.14 16.53
N LYS A 11 15.85 2.70 16.17
CA LYS A 11 16.17 1.29 15.98
C LYS A 11 15.86 0.46 17.22
N LYS A 12 16.38 0.86 18.39
CA LYS A 12 16.08 0.19 19.68
C LYS A 12 14.58 0.22 20.03
N ARG A 13 13.90 1.35 19.78
CA ARG A 13 12.45 1.47 19.98
C ARG A 13 11.67 0.51 19.06
N SER A 14 12.08 0.39 17.81
CA SER A 14 11.49 -0.53 16.82
C SER A 14 11.69 -2.00 17.24
N GLU A 15 12.88 -2.36 17.71
CA GLU A 15 13.19 -3.70 18.23
C GLU A 15 12.35 -4.03 19.47
N PHE A 16 12.26 -3.10 20.42
CA PHE A 16 11.41 -3.25 21.60
C PHE A 16 9.92 -3.36 21.23
N ARG A 17 9.44 -2.53 20.30
CA ARG A 17 8.08 -2.61 19.75
C ARG A 17 7.83 -3.97 19.11
N ASN A 18 8.77 -4.50 18.35
CA ASN A 18 8.63 -5.82 17.74
C ASN A 18 8.48 -6.92 18.80
N PHE A 19 9.25 -6.85 19.89
CA PHE A 19 9.09 -7.80 20.99
C PHE A 19 7.76 -7.63 21.74
N TYR A 20 7.49 -6.44 22.29
CA TYR A 20 6.30 -6.22 23.13
C TYR A 20 5.00 -6.20 22.32
N PHE A 21 4.94 -5.41 21.25
CA PHE A 21 3.70 -5.24 20.51
C PHE A 21 3.45 -6.39 19.54
N HIS A 22 4.39 -6.71 18.64
CA HIS A 22 4.14 -7.75 17.63
C HIS A 22 4.12 -9.16 18.22
N LYS A 23 5.13 -9.53 19.02
CA LYS A 23 5.16 -10.87 19.61
C LYS A 23 4.15 -11.00 20.74
N ILE A 24 4.19 -10.16 21.79
CA ILE A 24 3.33 -10.38 22.97
C ILE A 24 1.89 -9.94 22.70
N VAL A 25 1.64 -8.65 22.44
CA VAL A 25 0.28 -8.11 22.36
C VAL A 25 -0.47 -8.65 21.14
N ARG A 26 0.05 -8.45 19.94
CA ARG A 26 -0.60 -8.85 18.70
C ARG A 26 -0.71 -10.36 18.61
N ARG A 27 0.41 -11.08 18.47
CA ARG A 27 0.39 -12.52 18.20
C ARG A 27 -0.14 -13.37 19.36
N HIS A 28 0.35 -13.16 20.58
CA HIS A 28 0.03 -14.07 21.70
C HIS A 28 -1.24 -13.69 22.47
N ILE A 29 -1.75 -12.46 22.36
CA ILE A 29 -2.99 -12.04 23.03
C ILE A 29 -4.12 -11.86 22.01
N PHE A 30 -4.02 -10.87 21.12
CA PHE A 30 -5.15 -10.45 20.30
C PHE A 30 -5.44 -11.40 19.12
N GLU A 31 -4.42 -11.86 18.40
CA GLU A 31 -4.60 -12.80 17.30
C GLU A 31 -5.06 -14.15 17.83
N LYS A 32 -4.35 -14.69 18.83
CA LYS A 32 -4.61 -16.02 19.38
C LYS A 32 -5.96 -16.15 20.07
N TYR A 33 -6.37 -15.16 20.87
CA TYR A 33 -7.56 -15.30 21.72
C TYR A 33 -8.74 -14.44 21.30
N LEU A 34 -8.51 -13.34 20.55
CA LEU A 34 -9.56 -12.37 20.22
C LEU A 34 -9.88 -12.30 18.73
N ASN A 35 -9.09 -12.96 17.86
CA ASN A 35 -9.18 -12.83 16.41
C ASN A 35 -9.26 -11.35 15.97
N LYS A 36 -8.44 -10.49 16.58
CA LYS A 36 -8.38 -9.06 16.30
C LYS A 36 -6.98 -8.63 15.94
N ASP A 37 -6.87 -7.61 15.10
CA ASP A 37 -5.60 -6.97 14.81
C ASP A 37 -5.51 -5.64 15.58
N PRO A 38 -4.73 -5.58 16.68
CA PRO A 38 -4.57 -4.36 17.45
C PRO A 38 -3.69 -3.36 16.68
N PHE A 39 -3.78 -2.10 17.07
CA PHE A 39 -2.83 -1.05 16.65
C PHE A 39 -2.38 -0.25 17.88
N ILE A 40 -1.23 0.41 17.77
CA ILE A 40 -0.72 1.29 18.83
C ILE A 40 -1.39 2.68 18.71
N PRO A 41 -2.18 3.15 19.68
CA PRO A 41 -2.92 4.41 19.56
C PRO A 41 -2.06 5.66 19.45
N PHE A 42 -0.89 5.68 20.08
CA PHE A 42 0.09 6.76 19.97
C PHE A 42 1.35 6.26 19.24
N TYR A 43 1.53 6.71 18.00
CA TYR A 43 2.57 6.21 17.09
C TYR A 43 3.29 7.35 16.39
N ALA A 44 4.60 7.23 16.18
CA ALA A 44 5.41 8.26 15.51
C ALA A 44 5.16 9.68 16.05
N ASN A 45 5.06 9.79 17.39
CA ASN A 45 4.85 11.05 18.14
C ASN A 45 3.50 11.74 17.88
N GLN A 46 2.48 11.00 17.45
CA GLN A 46 1.13 11.51 17.23
C GLN A 46 0.04 10.45 17.53
N TRP A 47 -1.20 10.90 17.69
CA TRP A 47 -2.35 10.01 17.85
C TRP A 47 -2.80 9.44 16.51
N VAL A 48 -2.93 8.12 16.43
CA VAL A 48 -3.47 7.41 15.27
C VAL A 48 -4.98 7.68 15.18
N MET A 49 -5.45 8.07 13.99
CA MET A 49 -6.86 8.32 13.74
C MET A 49 -7.69 7.04 13.88
N GLY A 50 -8.74 7.10 14.68
CA GLY A 50 -9.73 6.02 14.78
C GLY A 50 -10.46 5.76 13.47
N LYS A 51 -11.09 4.59 13.35
CA LYS A 51 -11.70 4.09 12.11
C LYS A 51 -12.75 5.04 11.51
N GLU A 52 -13.69 5.50 12.32
CA GLU A 52 -14.79 6.38 11.91
C GLU A 52 -14.26 7.76 11.51
N LYS A 53 -13.29 8.29 12.26
CA LYS A 53 -12.64 9.56 11.95
C LYS A 53 -11.82 9.49 10.66
N THR A 54 -11.18 8.35 10.41
CA THR A 54 -10.42 8.08 9.19
C THR A 54 -11.33 8.08 7.98
N ASN A 55 -12.41 7.31 8.01
CA ASN A 55 -13.36 7.22 6.89
C ASN A 55 -14.04 8.56 6.62
N ARG A 56 -14.44 9.29 7.66
CA ARG A 56 -14.99 10.65 7.52
C ARG A 56 -13.98 11.60 6.86
N PHE A 57 -12.73 11.61 7.33
CA PHE A 57 -11.69 12.46 6.75
C PHE A 57 -11.46 12.18 5.26
N ILE A 58 -11.38 10.91 4.86
CA ILE A 58 -11.21 10.55 3.45
C ILE A 58 -12.45 10.94 2.64
N SER A 59 -13.66 10.69 3.16
CA SER A 59 -14.93 11.08 2.54
C SER A 59 -15.01 12.60 2.29
N ASP A 60 -14.65 13.40 3.30
CA ASP A 60 -14.65 14.86 3.21
C ASP A 60 -13.65 15.35 2.16
N ARG A 61 -12.45 14.75 2.12
CA ARG A 61 -11.45 15.07 1.10
C ARG A 61 -11.94 14.75 -0.31
N ILE A 62 -12.58 13.60 -0.54
CA ILE A 62 -13.18 13.25 -1.84
C ILE A 62 -14.21 14.30 -2.27
N LYS A 63 -15.10 14.69 -1.35
CA LYS A 63 -16.15 15.67 -1.63
C LYS A 63 -15.59 17.06 -1.94
N GLU A 64 -14.49 17.45 -1.29
CA GLU A 64 -13.83 18.74 -1.52
C GLU A 64 -13.20 18.86 -2.92
N GLY A 65 -12.90 17.76 -3.60
CA GLY A 65 -12.27 17.76 -4.93
C GLY A 65 -10.85 18.33 -4.99
N LYS A 66 -10.24 18.64 -3.84
CA LYS A 66 -8.85 19.14 -3.77
C LYS A 66 -7.84 18.00 -3.81
N PRO A 67 -6.63 18.20 -4.36
CA PRO A 67 -5.60 17.16 -4.42
C PRO A 67 -5.28 16.62 -3.03
N PHE A 68 -5.38 15.30 -2.85
CA PHE A 68 -5.01 14.64 -1.61
C PHE A 68 -4.53 13.21 -1.88
N MET A 69 -3.75 12.68 -0.94
CA MET A 69 -3.18 11.34 -1.03
C MET A 69 -3.37 10.59 0.28
N VAL A 70 -4.03 9.44 0.18
CA VAL A 70 -4.00 8.37 1.19
C VAL A 70 -3.06 7.30 0.66
N ALA A 71 -2.10 6.86 1.46
CA ALA A 71 -1.17 5.83 1.03
C ALA A 71 -0.64 4.99 2.19
N ARG A 72 -0.02 3.87 1.84
CA ARG A 72 0.74 3.01 2.75
C ARG A 72 2.13 2.75 2.19
N MET A 73 3.12 2.63 3.06
CA MET A 73 4.47 2.16 2.69
C MET A 73 4.46 0.65 2.66
N GLY A 74 5.04 0.00 1.65
CA GLY A 74 5.20 -1.44 1.69
C GLY A 74 6.37 -1.89 2.54
N ASN A 75 6.28 -3.11 3.08
CA ASN A 75 7.28 -3.61 4.00
C ASN A 75 8.64 -3.81 3.31
N THR A 76 8.64 -4.40 2.11
CA THR A 76 9.85 -4.65 1.33
C THR A 76 10.49 -3.34 0.88
N GLU A 77 9.68 -2.42 0.32
CA GLU A 77 10.14 -1.12 -0.15
C GLU A 77 10.72 -0.29 0.99
N LEU A 78 10.02 -0.24 2.14
CA LEU A 78 10.52 0.46 3.32
C LEU A 78 11.80 -0.19 3.87
N ALA A 79 11.91 -1.51 3.87
CA ALA A 79 13.12 -2.19 4.36
C ALA A 79 14.35 -1.86 3.50
N VAL A 80 14.19 -1.72 2.19
CA VAL A 80 15.26 -1.20 1.30
C VAL A 80 15.60 0.25 1.64
N MET A 81 14.59 1.13 1.78
CA MET A 81 14.81 2.53 2.19
C MET A 81 15.60 2.62 3.50
N ILE A 82 15.22 1.82 4.51
CA ILE A 82 15.89 1.76 5.81
C ILE A 82 17.32 1.24 5.65
N SER A 83 17.55 0.23 4.81
CA SER A 83 18.89 -0.30 4.56
C SER A 83 19.82 0.73 3.92
N VAL A 84 19.33 1.47 2.92
CA VAL A 84 20.05 2.58 2.28
C VAL A 84 20.31 3.72 3.26
N LEU A 85 19.31 4.13 4.05
CA LEU A 85 19.51 5.15 5.08
C LEU A 85 20.52 4.71 6.15
N ASN A 86 20.56 3.43 6.51
CA ASN A 86 21.53 2.88 7.44
C ASN A 86 22.96 2.99 6.87
N ARG A 87 23.17 2.63 5.59
CA ARG A 87 24.44 2.82 4.88
C ARG A 87 24.86 4.28 4.85
N ARG A 88 23.96 5.19 4.49
CA ARG A 88 24.23 6.65 4.50
C ARG A 88 24.66 7.16 5.88
N MET A 89 24.19 6.55 6.96
CA MET A 89 24.50 6.99 8.32
C MET A 89 25.76 6.37 8.93
N PHE A 90 26.07 5.11 8.62
CA PHE A 90 27.12 4.35 9.30
C PHE A 90 28.17 3.76 8.36
N GLY A 91 28.05 4.00 7.06
CA GLY A 91 28.87 3.39 6.03
C GLY A 91 28.48 1.93 5.75
N ASN A 92 29.29 1.28 4.93
CA ASN A 92 29.09 -0.11 4.52
C ASN A 92 29.90 -1.02 5.45
N THR A 93 29.21 -1.72 6.35
CA THR A 93 29.78 -2.82 7.14
C THR A 93 29.26 -4.15 6.61
N PRO A 94 29.94 -5.28 6.85
CA PRO A 94 29.47 -6.59 6.38
C PRO A 94 28.03 -6.92 6.80
N GLU A 95 27.62 -6.53 8.01
CA GLU A 95 26.26 -6.72 8.52
C GLU A 95 25.24 -5.86 7.75
N ILE A 96 25.56 -4.59 7.51
CA ILE A 96 24.68 -3.66 6.78
C ILE A 96 24.53 -4.10 5.33
N ASP A 97 25.63 -4.55 4.70
CA ASP A 97 25.62 -5.00 3.31
C ASP A 97 24.86 -6.31 3.13
N ALA A 98 24.99 -7.26 4.06
CA ALA A 98 24.20 -8.48 4.05
C ALA A 98 22.70 -8.20 4.16
N GLN A 99 22.30 -7.33 5.09
CA GLN A 99 20.90 -6.93 5.26
C GLN A 99 20.35 -6.21 4.02
N PHE A 100 21.12 -5.28 3.45
CA PHE A 100 20.72 -4.61 2.22
C PHE A 100 20.52 -5.61 1.07
N THR A 101 21.46 -6.53 0.88
CA THR A 101 21.42 -7.51 -0.21
C THR A 101 20.18 -8.39 -0.12
N GLU A 102 19.83 -8.86 1.09
CA GLU A 102 18.60 -9.62 1.33
C GLU A 102 17.35 -8.82 0.94
N TRP A 103 17.25 -7.57 1.38
CA TRP A 103 16.08 -6.74 1.08
C TRP A 103 15.99 -6.30 -0.37
N PHE A 104 17.12 -6.03 -1.02
CA PHE A 104 17.15 -5.67 -2.43
C PHE A 104 16.72 -6.85 -3.31
N HIS A 105 17.19 -8.06 -3.02
CA HIS A 105 16.73 -9.27 -3.70
C HIS A 105 15.21 -9.45 -3.57
N ARG A 106 14.65 -9.25 -2.37
CA ARG A 106 13.19 -9.30 -2.15
C ARG A 106 12.43 -8.20 -2.88
N LEU A 107 13.04 -7.03 -3.07
CA LEU A 107 12.47 -5.94 -3.84
C LEU A 107 12.33 -6.35 -5.32
N GLY A 108 13.31 -7.06 -5.86
CA GLY A 108 13.25 -7.67 -7.18
C GLY A 108 12.15 -8.73 -7.29
N GLU A 109 12.29 -9.85 -6.57
CA GLU A 109 11.39 -11.01 -6.72
C GLU A 109 9.95 -10.74 -6.26
N GLY A 110 9.80 -10.14 -5.08
CA GLY A 110 8.50 -10.01 -4.40
C GLY A 110 7.76 -8.73 -4.72
N ALA A 111 8.49 -7.65 -5.07
CA ALA A 111 7.90 -6.34 -5.33
C ALA A 111 8.03 -5.88 -6.80
N GLY A 112 8.81 -6.61 -7.61
CA GLY A 112 8.92 -6.43 -9.06
C GLY A 112 9.80 -5.28 -9.48
N PHE A 113 10.79 -4.89 -8.67
CA PHE A 113 11.78 -3.91 -9.08
C PHE A 113 12.78 -4.53 -10.06
N PHE A 114 13.17 -3.76 -11.07
CA PHE A 114 14.12 -4.18 -12.09
C PHE A 114 14.84 -2.96 -12.70
N PRO A 115 16.02 -3.14 -13.28
CA PRO A 115 16.84 -4.36 -13.26
C PRO A 115 17.36 -4.68 -11.85
N ASP A 116 17.91 -5.89 -11.65
CA ASP A 116 18.57 -6.31 -10.40
C ASP A 116 19.94 -5.63 -10.26
N GLU A 117 19.91 -4.30 -10.15
CA GLU A 117 21.08 -3.44 -10.07
C GLU A 117 21.09 -2.67 -8.74
N PRO A 118 21.84 -3.15 -7.74
CA PRO A 118 21.93 -2.53 -6.42
C PRO A 118 22.26 -1.02 -6.41
N ALA A 119 22.94 -0.52 -7.44
CA ALA A 119 23.26 0.88 -7.59
C ALA A 119 22.01 1.78 -7.68
N LEU A 120 20.89 1.24 -8.20
CA LEU A 120 19.63 1.96 -8.34
C LEU A 120 18.85 2.10 -7.02
N ALA A 121 19.28 1.43 -5.94
CA ALA A 121 18.59 1.48 -4.67
C ALA A 121 18.64 2.87 -4.00
N GLU A 122 19.68 3.66 -4.28
CA GLU A 122 19.81 5.04 -3.81
C GLU A 122 18.73 5.93 -4.46
N ASP A 123 18.60 5.89 -5.78
CA ASP A 123 17.59 6.64 -6.55
C ASP A 123 16.17 6.19 -6.17
N PHE A 124 15.95 4.88 -6.02
CA PHE A 124 14.69 4.33 -5.53
C PHE A 124 14.35 4.89 -4.15
N THR A 125 15.31 4.89 -3.22
CA THR A 125 15.10 5.38 -1.86
C THR A 125 14.79 6.87 -1.85
N ASP A 126 15.50 7.68 -2.64
CA ASP A 126 15.25 9.11 -2.72
C ASP A 126 13.88 9.44 -3.32
N LEU A 127 13.47 8.73 -4.39
CA LEU A 127 12.13 8.86 -4.95
C LEU A 127 11.05 8.49 -3.93
N MET A 128 11.24 7.40 -3.18
CA MET A 128 10.27 6.94 -2.17
C MET A 128 10.17 7.92 -1.00
N LEU A 129 11.30 8.41 -0.49
CA LEU A 129 11.34 9.43 0.57
C LEU A 129 10.72 10.76 0.13
N ASP A 130 10.92 11.15 -1.13
CA ASP A 130 10.25 12.33 -1.68
C ASP A 130 8.74 12.12 -1.80
N SER A 131 8.32 10.94 -2.30
CA SER A 131 6.93 10.54 -2.40
C SER A 131 6.20 10.53 -1.05
N CYS A 132 6.89 10.14 0.03
CA CYS A 132 6.38 10.20 1.40
C CYS A 132 5.95 11.61 1.82
N LYS A 133 6.63 12.67 1.34
CA LYS A 133 6.28 14.06 1.66
C LYS A 133 4.91 14.47 1.12
N SER A 134 4.46 13.82 0.04
CA SER A 134 3.16 14.07 -0.56
C SER A 134 1.99 13.38 0.16
N ILE A 135 2.21 12.55 1.17
CA ILE A 135 1.12 11.84 1.86
C ILE A 135 0.35 12.79 2.78
N ASN A 136 -0.98 12.84 2.64
CA ASN A 136 -1.85 13.55 3.59
C ASN A 136 -2.29 12.65 4.75
N LEU A 137 -2.59 11.39 4.45
CA LEU A 137 -2.97 10.36 5.41
C LEU A 137 -2.19 9.08 5.14
N LEU A 138 -1.36 8.67 6.10
CA LEU A 138 -0.63 7.42 6.06
C LEU A 138 -1.43 6.31 6.74
N ALA A 139 -1.68 5.22 6.01
CA ALA A 139 -2.21 3.96 6.51
C ALA A 139 -1.04 3.08 6.97
N MET A 140 -0.70 3.18 8.26
CA MET A 140 0.42 2.51 8.90
C MET A 140 0.03 1.11 9.38
N PHE A 141 0.96 0.15 9.28
CA PHE A 141 0.80 -1.22 9.79
C PHE A 141 2.04 -1.74 10.54
N HIS A 142 2.70 -0.83 11.26
CA HIS A 142 3.79 -1.12 12.21
C HIS A 142 5.00 -1.83 11.58
N CYS A 143 5.45 -1.33 10.42
CA CYS A 143 6.67 -1.85 9.79
C CYS A 143 7.92 -1.52 10.62
N TYR A 144 9.03 -2.19 10.31
CA TYR A 144 10.30 -1.89 10.95
C TYR A 144 10.75 -0.46 10.63
N MET A 145 11.00 0.35 11.66
CA MET A 145 11.48 1.73 11.55
C MET A 145 10.61 2.71 10.72
N ASP A 146 9.35 2.37 10.40
CA ASP A 146 8.42 3.31 9.78
C ASP A 146 8.22 4.58 10.63
N ASP A 147 8.26 4.47 11.97
CA ASP A 147 8.15 5.61 12.89
C ASP A 147 9.31 6.61 12.77
N TYR A 148 10.50 6.15 12.37
CA TYR A 148 11.60 7.04 12.01
C TYR A 148 11.27 7.81 10.73
N VAL A 149 10.84 7.10 9.66
CA VAL A 149 10.52 7.73 8.37
C VAL A 149 9.38 8.73 8.52
N ILE A 150 8.31 8.37 9.24
CA ILE A 150 7.18 9.25 9.51
C ILE A 150 7.65 10.52 10.22
N THR A 151 8.47 10.39 11.26
CA THR A 151 8.90 11.55 12.05
C THR A 151 9.86 12.45 11.28
N GLU A 152 10.79 11.89 10.51
CA GLU A 152 11.83 12.68 9.86
C GLU A 152 11.43 13.23 8.49
N TYR A 153 10.60 12.52 7.73
CA TYR A 153 10.32 12.84 6.33
C TYR A 153 8.87 13.28 6.10
N MET A 154 7.99 13.13 7.11
CA MET A 154 6.55 13.35 6.94
C MET A 154 5.95 14.21 8.08
N PRO A 155 6.50 15.40 8.40
CA PRO A 155 6.13 16.14 9.61
C PRO A 155 4.66 16.58 9.68
N ASN A 156 3.97 16.68 8.54
CA ASN A 156 2.58 17.13 8.45
C ASN A 156 1.58 15.99 8.18
N VAL A 157 2.02 14.74 8.15
CA VAL A 157 1.15 13.60 7.83
C VAL A 157 0.23 13.29 9.00
N ARG A 158 -1.02 12.92 8.69
CA ARG A 158 -1.90 12.26 9.65
C ARG A 158 -1.68 10.75 9.57
N VAL A 159 -1.62 10.08 10.71
CA VAL A 159 -1.48 8.61 10.75
C VAL A 159 -2.81 7.95 11.05
N SER A 160 -3.17 6.92 10.29
CA SER A 160 -4.23 5.97 10.59
C SER A 160 -3.67 4.54 10.56
N PHE A 161 -4.47 3.58 11.00
CA PHE A 161 -4.13 2.16 10.90
C PHE A 161 -4.58 1.62 9.54
N LEU A 162 -3.82 0.68 8.95
CA LEU A 162 -4.10 0.13 7.62
C LEU A 162 -5.53 -0.37 7.47
N ASN A 163 -6.03 -1.12 8.45
CA ASN A 163 -7.40 -1.65 8.38
C ASN A 163 -8.46 -0.55 8.43
N HIS A 164 -8.16 0.65 8.94
CA HIS A 164 -9.14 1.74 8.99
C HIS A 164 -9.46 2.34 7.62
N ILE A 165 -8.59 2.15 6.62
CA ILE A 165 -8.84 2.65 5.26
C ILE A 165 -9.51 1.60 4.36
N GLU A 166 -9.67 0.36 4.83
CA GLU A 166 -10.39 -0.71 4.12
C GLU A 166 -11.91 -0.48 4.24
N PRO A 167 -12.62 -0.12 3.15
CA PRO A 167 -13.99 0.38 3.23
C PRO A 167 -14.98 -0.57 3.90
N TRP A 168 -14.88 -1.88 3.63
CA TRP A 168 -15.79 -2.90 4.17
C TRP A 168 -15.75 -3.06 5.69
N ARG A 169 -14.79 -2.43 6.38
CA ARG A 169 -14.69 -2.45 7.85
C ARG A 169 -15.42 -1.31 8.54
N CYS A 170 -15.94 -0.34 7.79
CA CYS A 170 -16.62 0.83 8.34
C CYS A 170 -18.09 0.86 7.92
N LYS A 171 -18.97 1.22 8.86
CA LYS A 171 -20.41 1.37 8.59
C LYS A 171 -20.70 2.52 7.62
N GLU A 172 -19.93 3.61 7.74
CA GLU A 172 -19.98 4.78 6.87
C GLU A 172 -18.65 4.87 6.10
N PRO A 173 -18.45 4.02 5.09
CA PRO A 173 -17.17 3.93 4.40
C PRO A 173 -16.89 5.20 3.60
N TRP A 174 -15.61 5.57 3.50
CA TRP A 174 -15.22 6.71 2.67
C TRP A 174 -15.59 6.51 1.19
N SER A 175 -15.64 5.26 0.72
CA SER A 175 -15.93 4.90 -0.66
C SER A 175 -17.35 5.27 -1.09
N ALA A 176 -18.28 5.43 -0.15
CA ALA A 176 -19.62 5.97 -0.42
C ALA A 176 -19.56 7.36 -1.11
N ALA A 177 -18.51 8.16 -0.83
CA ALA A 177 -18.31 9.46 -1.45
C ALA A 177 -17.86 9.41 -2.92
N LEU A 178 -17.55 8.21 -3.44
CA LEU A 178 -17.23 8.02 -4.85
C LEU A 178 -18.48 8.04 -5.75
N LYS A 179 -19.70 7.99 -5.17
CA LYS A 179 -20.94 7.94 -5.94
C LYS A 179 -21.00 9.07 -6.99
N GLY A 180 -21.18 8.70 -8.25
CA GLY A 180 -21.24 9.63 -9.39
C GLY A 180 -19.91 10.30 -9.78
N LYS A 181 -18.76 9.87 -9.23
CA LYS A 181 -17.42 10.35 -9.62
C LYS A 181 -16.85 9.57 -10.80
N LYS A 182 -15.84 10.14 -11.45
CA LYS A 182 -14.97 9.41 -12.37
C LYS A 182 -13.82 8.80 -11.59
N VAL A 183 -13.81 7.48 -11.45
CA VAL A 183 -12.83 6.76 -10.63
C VAL A 183 -11.89 5.95 -11.50
N LEU A 184 -10.62 6.30 -11.52
CA LEU A 184 -9.58 5.52 -12.18
C LEU A 184 -9.03 4.46 -11.23
N VAL A 185 -9.13 3.20 -11.61
CA VAL A 185 -8.52 2.08 -10.89
C VAL A 185 -7.29 1.61 -11.63
N ILE A 186 -6.12 1.71 -10.99
CA ILE A 186 -4.85 1.24 -11.55
C ILE A 186 -4.44 -0.02 -10.79
N HIS A 187 -4.56 -1.15 -11.46
CA HIS A 187 -4.43 -2.48 -10.87
C HIS A 187 -4.04 -3.52 -11.94
N PRO A 188 -3.30 -4.59 -11.61
CA PRO A 188 -3.02 -5.66 -12.56
C PRO A 188 -4.27 -6.45 -12.98
N PHE A 189 -5.25 -6.56 -12.07
CA PHE A 189 -6.50 -7.31 -12.29
C PHE A 189 -7.59 -6.48 -13.00
N GLU A 190 -7.20 -5.76 -14.07
CA GLU A 190 -8.07 -4.83 -14.79
C GLU A 190 -9.37 -5.49 -15.30
N GLU A 191 -9.28 -6.65 -15.95
CA GLU A 191 -10.43 -7.35 -16.51
C GLU A 191 -11.36 -7.85 -15.40
N SER A 192 -10.81 -8.44 -14.33
CA SER A 192 -11.60 -8.87 -13.18
C SER A 192 -12.33 -7.70 -12.53
N ILE A 193 -11.68 -6.53 -12.40
CA ILE A 193 -12.29 -5.33 -11.83
C ILE A 193 -13.46 -4.84 -12.68
N ARG A 194 -13.27 -4.78 -14.01
CA ARG A 194 -14.33 -4.36 -14.94
C ARG A 194 -15.56 -5.27 -14.87
N GLU A 195 -15.35 -6.59 -14.88
CA GLU A 195 -16.42 -7.58 -14.84
C GLU A 195 -17.14 -7.59 -13.48
N GLN A 196 -16.39 -7.54 -12.38
CA GLN A 196 -16.98 -7.52 -11.05
C GLN A 196 -17.77 -6.23 -10.77
N TYR A 197 -17.30 -5.09 -11.29
CA TYR A 197 -18.00 -3.82 -11.10
C TYR A 197 -19.39 -3.79 -11.75
N GLN A 198 -19.61 -4.54 -12.85
CA GLN A 198 -20.92 -4.68 -13.49
C GLN A 198 -21.97 -5.34 -12.58
N LYS A 199 -21.52 -6.10 -11.58
CA LYS A 199 -22.38 -6.75 -10.56
C LYS A 199 -22.08 -6.24 -9.15
N ARG A 200 -21.60 -4.99 -9.00
CA ARG A 200 -21.19 -4.37 -7.73
C ARG A 200 -22.19 -4.55 -6.58
N GLU A 201 -23.49 -4.53 -6.89
CA GLU A 201 -24.58 -4.61 -5.92
C GLU A 201 -24.64 -5.96 -5.21
N LEU A 202 -24.07 -7.01 -5.81
CA LEU A 202 -23.98 -8.34 -5.23
C LEU A 202 -22.76 -8.54 -4.32
N LEU A 203 -21.75 -7.65 -4.40
CA LEU A 203 -20.46 -7.86 -3.72
C LEU A 203 -20.52 -7.49 -2.24
N PHE A 204 -21.18 -6.38 -1.93
CA PHE A 204 -21.37 -5.88 -0.57
C PHE A 204 -22.85 -5.52 -0.34
N PRO A 205 -23.74 -6.53 -0.29
CA PRO A 205 -25.18 -6.30 -0.18
C PRO A 205 -25.50 -5.48 1.08
N ASP A 206 -26.50 -4.59 0.97
CA ASP A 206 -26.97 -3.72 2.04
C ASP A 206 -25.91 -2.76 2.62
N THR A 207 -24.92 -2.36 1.81
CA THR A 207 -23.88 -1.40 2.20
C THR A 207 -23.59 -0.37 1.10
N GLU A 208 -22.92 0.72 1.49
CA GLU A 208 -22.41 1.74 0.56
C GLU A 208 -20.91 1.55 0.25
N VAL A 209 -20.38 0.32 0.38
CA VAL A 209 -18.95 0.03 0.19
C VAL A 209 -18.49 0.25 -1.25
N LEU A 210 -19.31 -0.15 -2.23
CA LEU A 210 -18.99 -0.01 -3.65
C LEU A 210 -20.17 0.66 -4.39
N PRO A 211 -20.31 2.00 -4.30
CA PRO A 211 -21.42 2.70 -4.92
C PRO A 211 -21.27 2.78 -6.44
N ASP A 212 -22.33 3.27 -7.10
CA ASP A 212 -22.34 3.55 -8.54
C ASP A 212 -21.52 4.80 -8.89
N PHE A 213 -20.54 4.64 -9.78
CA PHE A 213 -19.60 5.65 -10.26
C PHE A 213 -19.09 5.29 -11.66
N GLU A 214 -18.53 6.27 -12.38
CA GLU A 214 -17.94 6.03 -13.69
C GLU A 214 -16.57 5.37 -13.53
N LEU A 215 -16.52 4.04 -13.68
CA LEU A 215 -15.28 3.26 -13.62
C LEU A 215 -14.41 3.52 -14.86
N LYS A 216 -13.18 3.97 -14.63
CA LYS A 216 -12.06 3.92 -15.56
C LYS A 216 -11.03 2.93 -15.05
N THR A 217 -10.30 2.28 -15.96
CA THR A 217 -9.22 1.37 -15.60
C THR A 217 -7.96 1.68 -16.36
N LEU A 218 -6.82 1.35 -15.74
CA LEU A 218 -5.53 1.27 -16.40
C LEU A 218 -4.83 0.03 -15.85
N LYS A 219 -4.47 -0.92 -16.72
CA LYS A 219 -3.68 -2.08 -16.32
C LYS A 219 -2.34 -1.63 -15.76
N ALA A 220 -2.07 -1.99 -14.51
CA ALA A 220 -0.77 -1.75 -13.90
C ALA A 220 0.29 -2.64 -14.55
N VAL A 221 1.49 -2.09 -14.77
CA VAL A 221 2.67 -2.89 -15.11
C VAL A 221 2.92 -3.89 -13.98
N GLN A 222 3.14 -5.15 -14.34
CA GLN A 222 3.35 -6.24 -13.39
C GLN A 222 4.64 -6.99 -13.73
N THR A 223 5.64 -6.79 -12.88
CA THR A 223 7.00 -7.36 -13.01
C THR A 223 7.40 -8.17 -11.76
N ILE A 224 6.42 -8.51 -10.93
CA ILE A 224 6.61 -9.36 -9.74
C ILE A 224 6.76 -10.82 -10.15
N ALA A 225 7.28 -11.67 -9.26
CA ALA A 225 7.39 -13.11 -9.50
C ALA A 225 8.26 -13.48 -10.73
N GLY A 226 9.19 -12.61 -11.10
CA GLY A 226 10.06 -12.78 -12.27
C GLY A 226 9.40 -12.48 -13.62
N GLU A 227 8.19 -11.94 -13.62
CA GLU A 227 7.56 -11.43 -14.84
C GLU A 227 8.37 -10.26 -15.43
N LYS A 228 8.41 -10.17 -16.75
CA LYS A 228 9.13 -9.14 -17.49
C LYS A 228 8.17 -8.37 -18.39
N ASP A 229 8.41 -7.08 -18.51
CA ASP A 229 7.70 -6.23 -19.46
C ASP A 229 8.73 -5.66 -20.45
N GLU A 230 8.75 -6.21 -21.66
CA GLU A 230 9.75 -5.89 -22.70
C GLU A 230 9.71 -4.42 -23.16
N ARG A 231 8.68 -3.65 -22.75
CA ARG A 231 8.55 -2.24 -23.08
C ARG A 231 9.48 -1.33 -22.27
N PHE A 232 10.06 -1.83 -21.17
CA PHE A 232 10.81 -1.00 -20.22
C PHE A 232 12.13 -1.67 -19.85
N GLU A 233 13.20 -0.88 -19.82
CA GLU A 233 14.51 -1.34 -19.35
C GLU A 233 14.60 -1.24 -17.82
N THR A 234 13.89 -0.26 -17.24
CA THR A 234 13.90 -0.03 -15.79
C THR A 234 12.50 0.12 -15.19
N TRP A 235 12.41 -0.18 -13.90
CA TRP A 235 11.21 0.05 -13.10
C TRP A 235 10.80 1.53 -13.07
N PHE A 236 11.76 2.47 -13.17
CA PHE A 236 11.46 3.90 -13.22
C PHE A 236 10.77 4.31 -14.53
N GLU A 237 11.13 3.70 -15.66
CA GLU A 237 10.44 3.91 -16.93
C GLU A 237 9.01 3.38 -16.90
N ALA A 238 8.81 2.18 -16.34
CA ALA A 238 7.48 1.61 -16.14
C ALA A 238 6.60 2.49 -15.24
N LEU A 239 7.17 3.06 -14.17
CA LEU A 239 6.49 4.03 -13.30
C LEU A 239 6.07 5.28 -14.09
N GLU A 240 6.99 5.86 -14.85
CA GLU A 240 6.74 7.07 -15.64
C GLU A 240 5.72 6.83 -16.75
N TYR A 241 5.76 5.66 -17.40
CA TYR A 241 4.76 5.23 -18.36
C TYR A 241 3.36 5.17 -17.72
N MET A 242 3.20 4.47 -16.60
CA MET A 242 1.90 4.40 -15.91
C MET A 242 1.38 5.77 -15.51
N TYR A 243 2.25 6.66 -15.05
CA TYR A 243 1.89 8.04 -14.74
C TYR A 243 1.37 8.79 -15.98
N ARG A 244 2.08 8.71 -17.11
CA ARG A 244 1.68 9.37 -18.36
C ARG A 244 0.39 8.81 -18.94
N GLU A 245 0.20 7.49 -18.92
CA GLU A 245 -1.04 6.87 -19.38
C GLU A 245 -2.22 7.26 -18.48
N ALA A 246 -2.03 7.29 -17.15
CA ALA A 246 -3.06 7.73 -16.24
C ALA A 246 -3.50 9.18 -16.54
N LEU A 247 -2.58 10.10 -16.81
CA LEU A 247 -2.92 11.51 -17.10
C LEU A 247 -3.66 11.73 -18.42
N LYS A 248 -3.67 10.75 -19.33
CA LYS A 248 -4.51 10.80 -20.55
C LYS A 248 -5.98 10.50 -20.25
N ILE A 249 -6.28 9.92 -19.10
CA ILE A 249 -7.63 9.54 -18.68
C ILE A 249 -8.24 10.69 -17.87
N ASP A 250 -9.48 11.07 -18.19
CA ASP A 250 -10.24 12.01 -17.39
C ASP A 250 -10.86 11.32 -16.17
N PHE A 251 -10.37 11.66 -14.97
CA PHE A 251 -10.83 11.11 -13.69
C PHE A 251 -10.70 12.12 -12.54
N ASP A 252 -11.55 11.96 -11.52
CA ASP A 252 -11.57 12.75 -10.29
C ASP A 252 -10.66 12.13 -9.22
N VAL A 253 -10.81 10.81 -9.00
CA VAL A 253 -10.13 10.04 -7.95
C VAL A 253 -9.45 8.81 -8.56
N ALA A 254 -8.19 8.55 -8.16
CA ALA A 254 -7.49 7.32 -8.48
C ALA A 254 -7.45 6.36 -7.27
N ILE A 255 -7.73 5.08 -7.50
CA ILE A 255 -7.53 3.99 -6.53
C ILE A 255 -6.40 3.08 -7.04
N LEU A 256 -5.38 2.87 -6.22
CA LEU A 256 -4.14 2.19 -6.63
C LEU A 256 -3.91 0.88 -5.86
N GLY A 257 -3.73 -0.20 -6.61
CA GLY A 257 -3.11 -1.44 -6.14
C GLY A 257 -2.13 -1.98 -7.17
N CYS A 258 -0.91 -1.44 -7.19
CA CYS A 258 0.10 -1.76 -8.18
C CYS A 258 1.48 -2.00 -7.55
N GLY A 259 1.55 -2.80 -6.48
CA GLY A 259 2.83 -3.22 -5.87
C GLY A 259 3.75 -2.06 -5.48
N ALA A 260 5.05 -2.20 -5.77
CA ALA A 260 6.08 -1.20 -5.48
C ALA A 260 5.82 0.17 -6.13
N TYR A 261 5.09 0.20 -7.26
CA TYR A 261 4.74 1.43 -7.96
C TYR A 261 3.72 2.29 -7.21
N GLY A 262 2.94 1.70 -6.30
CA GLY A 262 1.76 2.34 -5.71
C GLY A 262 2.05 3.64 -4.97
N LEU A 263 3.08 3.68 -4.14
CA LEU A 263 3.44 4.88 -3.38
C LEU A 263 3.93 6.03 -4.29
N PRO A 264 4.94 5.85 -5.16
CA PRO A 264 5.45 6.94 -5.97
C PRO A 264 4.51 7.34 -7.11
N LEU A 265 3.73 6.40 -7.66
CA LEU A 265 2.68 6.74 -8.62
C LEU A 265 1.61 7.62 -7.96
N ALA A 266 1.21 7.30 -6.73
CA ALA A 266 0.26 8.11 -5.99
C ALA A 266 0.76 9.54 -5.73
N ALA A 267 2.04 9.69 -5.39
CA ALA A 267 2.65 10.99 -5.17
C ALA A 267 2.69 11.81 -6.47
N LYS A 268 3.10 11.21 -7.60
CA LYS A 268 3.08 11.84 -8.92
C LYS A 268 1.68 12.32 -9.32
N LEU A 269 0.66 11.48 -9.16
CA LEU A 269 -0.73 11.82 -9.48
C LEU A 269 -1.27 12.94 -8.58
N LYS A 270 -1.00 12.91 -7.27
CA LYS A 270 -1.37 14.02 -6.39
C LYS A 270 -0.70 15.32 -6.80
N ASN A 271 0.60 15.29 -7.10
CA ASN A 271 1.35 16.47 -7.52
C ASN A 271 0.83 17.03 -8.86
N ALA A 272 0.22 16.18 -9.70
CA ALA A 272 -0.51 16.58 -10.91
C ALA A 272 -1.95 17.09 -10.64
N GLY A 273 -2.32 17.30 -9.37
CA GLY A 273 -3.62 17.84 -8.98
C GLY A 273 -4.74 16.81 -8.79
N LYS A 274 -4.42 15.51 -8.73
CA LYS A 274 -5.43 14.45 -8.58
C LYS A 274 -5.66 14.04 -7.13
N GLN A 275 -6.81 13.43 -6.87
CA GLN A 275 -7.10 12.75 -5.62
C GLN A 275 -6.69 11.28 -5.72
N VAL A 276 -6.04 10.74 -4.69
CA VAL A 276 -5.44 9.41 -4.78
C VAL A 276 -5.58 8.62 -3.50
N ILE A 277 -6.00 7.36 -3.62
CA ILE A 277 -6.12 6.40 -2.52
C ILE A 277 -5.36 5.12 -2.89
N HIS A 278 -4.21 4.91 -2.26
CA HIS A 278 -3.40 3.70 -2.41
C HIS A 278 -3.65 2.73 -1.25
N MET A 279 -4.32 1.61 -1.55
CA MET A 279 -4.61 0.54 -0.58
C MET A 279 -3.71 -0.70 -0.79
N GLY A 280 -2.84 -0.70 -1.80
CA GLY A 280 -2.06 -1.87 -2.16
C GLY A 280 -2.97 -3.01 -2.61
N GLY A 281 -2.65 -4.24 -2.21
CA GLY A 281 -3.43 -5.42 -2.62
C GLY A 281 -4.87 -5.43 -2.12
N ALA A 282 -5.19 -4.71 -1.03
CA ALA A 282 -6.56 -4.62 -0.52
C ALA A 282 -7.53 -3.99 -1.54
N THR A 283 -7.01 -3.31 -2.57
CA THR A 283 -7.80 -2.81 -3.70
C THR A 283 -8.60 -3.93 -4.39
N GLN A 284 -8.07 -5.14 -4.53
CA GLN A 284 -8.79 -6.23 -5.19
C GLN A 284 -10.08 -6.63 -4.45
N ILE A 285 -10.05 -6.54 -3.11
CA ILE A 285 -11.18 -6.90 -2.26
C ILE A 285 -12.32 -5.89 -2.43
N LEU A 286 -12.01 -4.61 -2.62
CA LEU A 286 -13.03 -3.59 -2.91
C LEU A 286 -13.84 -3.92 -4.17
N PHE A 287 -13.27 -4.67 -5.11
CA PHE A 287 -13.94 -5.10 -6.35
C PHE A 287 -14.38 -6.58 -6.30
N GLY A 288 -14.48 -7.19 -5.12
CA GLY A 288 -15.02 -8.55 -4.99
C GLY A 288 -14.12 -9.65 -5.55
N ILE A 289 -12.80 -9.40 -5.62
CA ILE A 289 -11.81 -10.35 -6.11
C ILE A 289 -11.10 -10.98 -4.90
N LYS A 290 -11.28 -12.29 -4.72
CA LYS A 290 -10.66 -13.10 -3.68
C LYS A 290 -9.15 -13.14 -3.86
N GLY A 291 -8.46 -13.33 -2.74
CA GLY A 291 -7.06 -13.67 -2.69
C GLY A 291 -6.80 -14.43 -1.39
N ARG A 292 -5.89 -15.39 -1.41
CA ARG A 292 -5.62 -16.29 -0.29
C ARG A 292 -5.40 -15.56 1.02
N ARG A 293 -4.72 -14.42 1.01
CA ARG A 293 -4.45 -13.59 2.21
C ARG A 293 -5.72 -13.22 2.98
N TRP A 294 -6.83 -12.98 2.28
CA TRP A 294 -8.09 -12.58 2.90
C TRP A 294 -9.02 -13.76 3.16
N VAL A 295 -8.98 -14.78 2.30
CA VAL A 295 -9.77 -16.02 2.46
C VAL A 295 -9.30 -16.79 3.69
N ASP A 296 -7.99 -16.94 3.87
CA ASP A 296 -7.41 -17.71 4.97
C ASP A 296 -7.39 -16.91 6.30
N ASN A 297 -7.73 -15.62 6.26
CA ASN A 297 -7.63 -14.73 7.41
C ASN A 297 -9.01 -14.32 7.93
N ILE A 298 -9.46 -14.96 9.01
CA ILE A 298 -10.73 -14.62 9.70
C ILE A 298 -10.81 -13.15 10.15
N ARG A 299 -9.66 -12.48 10.32
CA ARG A 299 -9.57 -11.07 10.73
C ARG A 299 -9.72 -10.10 9.55
N SER A 300 -9.89 -10.58 8.33
CA SER A 300 -10.14 -9.75 7.15
C SER A 300 -11.48 -9.01 7.25
N GLU A 301 -12.42 -9.53 8.05
CA GLU A 301 -13.80 -9.05 8.18
C GLU A 301 -14.57 -9.00 6.83
N VAL A 302 -14.03 -9.66 5.80
CA VAL A 302 -14.66 -9.75 4.49
C VAL A 302 -15.75 -10.82 4.53
N ARG A 303 -16.96 -10.45 4.10
CA ARG A 303 -18.09 -11.38 3.96
C ARG A 303 -18.16 -11.87 2.53
N PHE A 304 -17.37 -12.90 2.21
CA PHE A 304 -17.40 -13.53 0.88
C PHE A 304 -18.78 -14.16 0.60
N ASN A 305 -19.23 -14.06 -0.65
CA ASN A 305 -20.45 -14.72 -1.14
C ASN A 305 -20.22 -15.30 -2.55
N ASP A 306 -21.26 -15.87 -3.16
CA ASP A 306 -21.18 -16.56 -4.46
C ASP A 306 -20.82 -15.64 -5.64
N ALA A 307 -21.02 -14.32 -5.51
CA ALA A 307 -20.66 -13.35 -6.55
C ALA A 307 -19.14 -13.05 -6.62
N TRP A 308 -18.37 -13.45 -5.60
CA TRP A 308 -16.93 -13.20 -5.49
C TRP A 308 -16.11 -14.23 -6.27
N VAL A 309 -15.14 -13.76 -7.03
CA VAL A 309 -14.29 -14.60 -7.92
C VAL A 309 -12.83 -14.51 -7.51
N TYR A 310 -12.02 -15.48 -7.91
CA TYR A 310 -10.56 -15.31 -7.97
C TYR A 310 -10.18 -14.52 -9.22
N PRO A 311 -9.02 -13.84 -9.25
CA PRO A 311 -8.57 -13.13 -10.46
C PRO A 311 -8.43 -14.09 -11.64
N LYS A 312 -8.48 -13.55 -12.86
CA LYS A 312 -8.32 -14.36 -14.07
C LYS A 312 -6.93 -14.98 -14.14
N VAL A 313 -6.86 -16.11 -14.85
CA VAL A 313 -5.58 -16.78 -15.15
C VAL A 313 -4.63 -15.85 -15.92
N THR A 314 -5.16 -15.04 -16.85
CA THR A 314 -4.39 -14.03 -17.61
C THR A 314 -3.88 -12.86 -16.76
N GLU A 315 -4.33 -12.76 -15.51
CA GLU A 315 -3.95 -11.76 -14.51
C GLU A 315 -3.15 -12.39 -13.35
N THR A 316 -2.79 -13.66 -13.51
CA THR A 316 -2.04 -14.44 -12.52
C THR A 316 -0.63 -14.70 -13.04
N PRO A 317 0.41 -14.11 -12.43
CA PRO A 317 1.80 -14.42 -12.74
C PRO A 317 2.09 -15.91 -12.64
N ARG A 318 2.95 -16.40 -13.54
CA ARG A 318 3.27 -17.83 -13.61
C ARG A 318 3.84 -18.37 -12.30
N ASN A 319 4.68 -17.58 -11.63
CA ASN A 319 5.32 -17.95 -10.35
C ASN A 319 4.70 -17.24 -9.15
N SER A 320 3.39 -17.00 -9.17
CA SER A 320 2.67 -16.29 -8.10
C SER A 320 2.85 -16.90 -6.70
N GLU A 321 3.28 -18.17 -6.60
CA GLU A 321 3.64 -18.85 -5.35
C GLU A 321 4.78 -18.15 -4.58
N ILE A 322 5.73 -17.54 -5.30
CA ILE A 322 6.88 -16.83 -4.72
C ILE A 322 6.40 -15.57 -3.98
N VAL A 323 5.27 -15.00 -4.40
CA VAL A 323 4.67 -13.81 -3.78
C VAL A 323 3.79 -14.24 -2.61
N GLU A 324 4.45 -14.52 -1.50
CA GLU A 324 3.84 -14.89 -0.22
C GLU A 324 2.82 -16.04 -0.34
N ASN A 325 3.17 -17.08 -1.10
CA ASN A 325 2.37 -18.30 -1.28
C ASN A 325 0.99 -18.04 -1.94
N HIS A 326 1.00 -17.32 -3.06
CA HIS A 326 -0.19 -16.88 -3.80
C HIS A 326 -1.09 -15.91 -3.02
N CYS A 327 -0.54 -15.01 -2.22
CA CYS A 327 -1.36 -14.22 -1.29
C CYS A 327 -2.48 -13.37 -1.96
N TYR A 328 -2.27 -12.95 -3.21
CA TYR A 328 -3.21 -12.14 -4.00
C TYR A 328 -4.10 -12.95 -4.94
N TRP A 329 -3.84 -14.25 -5.08
CA TRP A 329 -4.55 -15.16 -5.97
C TRP A 329 -5.22 -16.29 -5.18
#